data_AF-A0A3A6JGI3-F1
#
_entry.id   AF-A0A3A6JGI3-F1
#
_cell.length_a   1.000
_cell.length_b   1.000
_cell.length_c   1.000
_cell.angle_alpha   90.00
_cell.angle_beta   90.00
_cell.angle_gamma   90.00
#
_symmetry.space_group_name_H-M   'P 1'
#
loop_
_entity.id
_entity.type
_entity.pdbx_description
1 polymer ?
#
loop_
_entity_poly.entity_id
_entity_poly.type
_entity_poly.pdbx_seq_one_letter_code
_entity_poly.pdbx_strand_id
1 'polypeptide(L)' 'MLSINSQWILCPLCGNKTRNKIREDTVLKNYPLYCPKCRQETLIEVENLQVTVIKEPDAQTQSR' A
#
# COMPACT_ATOMS: atom_id res chain seq x y z
N MET A 1 13.89 18.22 -18.83
CA MET A 1 14.47 17.56 -17.65
C MET A 1 13.31 17.01 -16.86
N LEU A 2 12.98 15.72 -17.01
CA LEU A 2 11.85 15.13 -16.30
C LEU A 2 12.27 14.91 -14.85
N SER A 3 11.81 15.76 -13.94
CA SER A 3 11.96 15.54 -12.51
C SER A 3 11.12 14.33 -12.14
N ILE A 4 11.76 13.18 -11.98
CA ILE A 4 11.09 11.95 -11.54
C ILE A 4 10.77 12.13 -10.05
N ASN A 5 9.51 12.43 -9.72
CA ASN A 5 9.08 12.48 -8.34
C ASN A 5 9.05 11.06 -7.77
N SER A 6 9.61 10.89 -6.57
CA SER A 6 9.64 9.61 -5.90
C SER A 6 9.26 9.77 -4.43
N GLN A 7 8.37 8.91 -3.96
CA GLN A 7 7.82 8.96 -2.61
C GLN A 7 7.96 7.62 -1.92
N TRP A 8 8.00 7.63 -0.60
CA TRP A 8 8.00 6.42 0.20
C TRP A 8 6.56 6.01 0.50
N ILE A 9 6.25 4.73 0.34
CA ILE A 9 4.96 4.20 0.76
C ILE A 9 4.89 4.28 2.29
N LEU A 10 3.85 4.92 2.81
CA LEU A 10 3.54 4.88 4.23
C LEU A 10 2.62 3.69 4.51
N CYS A 11 2.85 3.02 5.63
CA CYS A 11 2.01 1.90 6.02
C CYS A 11 0.58 2.41 6.29
N PRO A 12 -0.45 1.85 5.65
CA PRO A 12 -1.83 2.32 5.83
C PRO A 12 -2.39 2.10 7.25
N LEU A 13 -1.74 1.22 8.03
CA LEU A 13 -2.19 0.83 9.35
C LEU A 13 -1.60 1.69 10.46
N CYS A 14 -0.35 2.13 10.31
CA CYS A 14 0.37 2.86 11.37
C CYS A 14 1.02 4.16 10.90
N GLY A 15 0.88 4.54 9.63
CA GLY A 15 1.48 5.73 9.03
C GLY A 15 3.02 5.71 8.96
N ASN A 16 3.68 4.63 9.40
CA ASN A 16 5.12 4.58 9.40
C ASN A 16 5.67 4.38 7.99
N LYS A 17 6.79 5.03 7.72
CA LYS A 17 7.56 4.87 6.49
C LYS A 17 7.93 3.39 6.27
N THR A 18 7.54 2.83 5.13
CA THR A 18 7.96 1.48 4.72
C THR A 18 9.28 1.52 3.94
N ARG A 19 9.81 0.34 3.61
CA ARG A 19 11.04 0.21 2.81
C ARG A 19 10.80 0.35 1.30
N ASN A 20 9.54 0.47 0.88
CA ASN A 20 9.17 0.56 -0.52
C ASN A 20 9.10 2.03 -0.96
N LYS A 21 9.83 2.34 -2.03
CA LYS A 21 9.84 3.64 -2.69
C LYS A 21 9.19 3.50 -4.06
N ILE A 22 8.28 4.39 -4.38
CA ILE A 22 7.53 4.43 -5.63
C ILE A 22 7.87 5.71 -6.40
N ARG A 23 7.74 5.63 -7.73
CA ARG A 23 7.90 6.75 -8.67
C ARG A 23 6.57 6.99 -9.38
N GLU A 24 6.44 8.11 -10.09
CA GLU A 24 5.24 8.41 -10.90
C GLU A 24 4.89 7.29 -11.89
N ASP A 25 5.90 6.64 -12.47
CA ASP A 25 5.75 5.55 -13.44
C ASP A 25 5.55 4.16 -12.78
N THR A 26 5.53 4.08 -11.45
CA THR A 26 5.38 2.81 -10.74
C THR A 26 3.91 2.43 -10.60
N VAL A 27 3.53 1.29 -11.17
CA VAL A 27 2.21 0.67 -10.97
C VAL A 27 2.37 -0.63 -10.20
N LEU A 28 1.72 -0.75 -9.05
CA LEU A 28 1.64 -1.96 -8.24
C LEU A 28 0.19 -2.41 -8.18
N LYS A 29 -0.08 -3.69 -8.44
CA LYS A 29 -1.41 -4.29 -8.35
C LYS A 29 -1.36 -5.51 -7.46
N ASN A 30 -2.33 -5.66 -6.56
CA ASN A 30 -2.39 -6.75 -5.57
C ASN A 30 -1.04 -6.97 -4.85
N TYR A 31 -0.35 -5.89 -4.52
CA TYR A 31 1.00 -5.97 -3.98
C TYR A 31 0.95 -6.15 -2.46
N PRO A 32 1.54 -7.23 -1.89
CA PRO A 32 1.59 -7.41 -0.45
C PRO A 32 2.65 -6.49 0.17
N LEU A 33 2.19 -5.45 0.87
CA LEU A 33 3.05 -4.55 1.64
C LEU A 33 3.22 -5.07 3.06
N TYR A 34 4.40 -5.62 3.37
CA TYR A 34 4.76 -5.98 4.74
C TYR A 34 5.17 -4.75 5.56
N CYS A 35 4.57 -4.60 6.74
CA CYS A 35 5.00 -3.60 7.71
C CYS A 35 5.70 -4.25 8.92
N PRO A 36 7.00 -4.00 9.16
CA PRO A 36 7.72 -4.60 10.29
C PRO A 36 7.22 -4.11 11.67
N LYS A 37 6.59 -2.93 11.75
CA LYS A 37 5.98 -2.45 13.00
C LYS A 37 4.65 -3.13 13.30
N CYS A 38 3.79 -3.30 12.29
CA CYS A 38 2.50 -3.96 12.48
C CYS A 38 2.63 -5.49 12.44
N ARG A 39 3.73 -6.01 11.90
CA ARG A 39 4.00 -7.45 11.66
C ARG A 39 2.87 -8.13 10.88
N GLN A 40 2.26 -7.39 9.96
CA GLN A 40 1.22 -7.86 9.07
C GLN A 40 1.46 -7.35 7.66
N GLU A 41 0.92 -8.10 6.71
CA GLU A 41 0.92 -7.75 5.29
C GLU A 41 -0.42 -7.13 4.93
N THR A 42 -0.40 -6.17 4.03
CA THR A 42 -1.61 -5.53 3.52
C THR A 42 -1.52 -5.46 2.02
N LEU A 43 -2.57 -5.91 1.33
CA LEU A 43 -2.66 -5.78 -0.11
C LEU A 43 -2.90 -4.32 -0.47
N ILE A 44 -2.04 -3.78 -1.33
CA ILE A 44 -2.13 -2.42 -1.82
C ILE A 44 -2.08 -2.39 -3.34
N GLU A 45 -2.66 -1.34 -3.90
CA GLU A 45 -2.43 -0.90 -5.26
C GLU A 45 -1.75 0.46 -5.24
N VAL A 46 -0.85 0.67 -6.19
CA VAL A 46 -0.19 1.95 -6.38
C VAL A 46 -0.34 2.34 -7.85
N GLU A 47 -0.84 3.54 -8.09
CA GLU A 47 -0.92 4.14 -9.42
C GLU A 47 -0.75 5.66 -9.28
N ASN A 48 0.08 6.28 -10.12
CA ASN A 48 0.33 7.74 -10.09
C ASN A 48 0.71 8.28 -8.68
N LEU A 49 1.60 7.57 -7.97
CA LEU A 49 1.99 7.86 -6.57
C LEU A 49 0.87 7.73 -5.51
N GLN A 50 -0.34 7.34 -5.90
CA GLN A 50 -1.45 7.12 -4.99
C GLN A 50 -1.45 5.68 -4.48
N VAL A 51 -1.48 5.50 -3.16
CA VAL A 51 -1.53 4.18 -2.51
C VAL A 51 -2.96 3.90 -2.08
N THR A 52 -3.55 2.84 -2.61
CA THR A 52 -4.90 2.35 -2.26
C THR A 52 -4.78 1.02 -1.54
N VAL A 53 -5.54 0.83 -0.46
CA VAL A 53 -5.57 -0.44 0.26
C VAL A 53 -6.67 -1.30 -0.32
N ILE A 54 -6.32 -2.50 -0.79
CA ILE A 54 -7.28 -3.52 -1.17
C ILE A 54 -7.75 -4.16 0.12
N LYS A 55 -8.86 -3.65 0.67
CA LYS A 55 -9.59 -4.38 1.69
C LYS A 55 -10.44 -5.40 0.95
N GLU A 56 -10.21 -6.68 1.22
CA GLU A 56 -11.26 -7.66 0.96
C GLU A 56 -12.52 -7.15 1.68
N PRO A 57 -13.69 -7.11 1.01
CA PRO A 57 -14.92 -6.76 1.69
C PRO A 57 -15.04 -7.77 2.83
N ASP A 58 -14.98 -7.26 4.06
CA ASP A 58 -15.23 -8.04 5.26
C ASP A 58 -16.54 -8.79 5.01
N ALA A 59 -16.43 -10.08 4.73
CA ALA A 59 -17.57 -10.94 4.58
C ALA A 59 -18.17 -10.99 5.99
N GLN A 60 -19.11 -10.08 6.24
CA GLN A 60 -19.94 -10.08 7.42
C GLN A 60 -20.62 -11.45 7.44
N THR A 61 -19.98 -12.41 8.11
CA THR A 61 -20.59 -13.69 8.37
C THR A 61 -21.55 -13.38 9.49
N GLN A 62 -22.78 -13.05 9.10
CA GLN A 62 -23.88 -12.82 10.03
C GLN A 62 -24.19 -14.18 10.65
N SER A 63 -23.46 -14.53 11.70
CA SER A 63 -23.74 -15.70 12.53
C SER A 63 -25.12 -15.51 13.12
N ARG A 64 -26.07 -16.35 12.67
CA ARG A 64 -27.44 -16.42 13.16
C ARG A 64 -27.53 -17.22 14.45
#